data_AF-A0A7C7PFE9-F1
#
_entry.id   AF-A0A7C7PFE9-F1
#
_cell.length_a   1.000
_cell.length_b   1.000
_cell.length_c   1.000
_cell.angle_alpha   90.00
_cell.angle_beta   90.00
_cell.angle_gamma   90.00
#
_symmetry.space_group_name_H-M   'P 1'
#
loop_
_entity.id
_entity.type
_entity.pdbx_description
1 polymer ?
#
loop_
_entity_poly.entity_id
_entity_poly.type
_entity_poly.pdbx_seq_one_letter_code
_entity_poly.pdbx_strand_id
1 'polypeptide(L)'
;MKNPHRAKSAIAGLCLAVAAMAGWVLPATAQQQEVALVKVVDGEAFAQRAEQRAQLDVGEAIYAMDVIETAQGSVGLTFKDGTRISIGPNSRVQFTEFVFVPAEGRLSFIVELFRGTMQYISGVIAKLSPDAVKVKTPVATVAVRGTRFLAEVAGD
;
A
#
# COMPACT_ATOMS: atom_id res chain seq x y z
N MET A 1 62.15 34.52 58.32
CA MET A 1 62.70 35.42 57.28
C MET A 1 61.86 35.23 56.02
N LYS A 2 61.22 36.30 55.51
CA LYS A 2 60.54 36.45 54.21
C LYS A 2 59.44 35.44 53.80
N ASN A 3 58.18 35.92 53.86
CA ASN A 3 57.29 35.80 52.69
C ASN A 3 58.02 36.51 51.52
N PRO A 4 57.89 36.07 50.26
CA PRO A 4 56.82 36.69 49.48
C PRO A 4 56.29 35.90 48.26
N HIS A 5 55.01 36.16 47.99
CA HIS A 5 54.44 36.59 46.72
C HIS A 5 54.84 35.98 45.37
N ARG A 6 53.77 35.93 44.55
CA ARG A 6 53.71 36.20 43.10
C ARG A 6 54.21 35.04 42.24
N ALA A 7 53.68 34.81 41.05
CA ALA A 7 52.52 35.25 40.30
C ALA A 7 52.71 34.60 38.93
N LYS A 8 51.63 34.39 38.18
CA LYS A 8 51.40 35.00 36.86
C LYS A 8 50.39 34.17 36.07
N SER A 9 49.51 34.93 35.44
CA SER A 9 48.43 34.52 34.56
C SER A 9 48.91 33.78 33.31
N ALA A 10 47.91 33.16 32.66
CA ALA A 10 47.53 33.40 31.26
C ALA A 10 47.71 32.22 30.27
N ILE A 11 46.53 31.78 29.79
CA ILE A 11 46.18 31.47 28.39
C ILE A 11 46.77 30.17 27.81
N ALA A 12 45.89 29.22 27.49
CA ALA A 12 45.61 28.78 26.11
C ALA A 12 44.98 27.37 26.08
N GLY A 13 43.78 27.29 25.48
CA GLY A 13 43.38 26.15 24.65
C GLY A 13 42.86 24.90 25.36
N LEU A 14 41.54 24.69 25.29
CA LEU A 14 41.04 23.41 24.77
C LEU A 14 39.61 23.57 24.25
N CYS A 15 39.50 23.74 22.94
CA CYS A 15 38.28 23.55 22.18
C CYS A 15 37.82 22.09 22.24
N LEU A 16 36.49 21.92 22.28
CA LEU A 16 35.72 20.72 21.92
C LEU A 16 35.89 19.44 22.77
N ALA A 17 34.90 19.21 23.63
CA ALA A 17 34.42 17.86 23.94
C ALA A 17 32.89 17.86 24.00
N VAL A 18 32.24 18.14 22.86
CA VAL A 18 30.84 17.72 22.61
C VAL A 18 30.92 16.42 21.82
N ALA A 19 31.23 15.33 22.52
CA ALA A 19 31.38 14.01 21.92
C ALA A 19 30.05 13.25 21.96
N ALA A 20 29.49 13.06 20.76
CA ALA A 20 28.84 11.83 20.33
C ALA A 20 27.61 11.32 21.12
N MET A 21 26.50 12.03 21.01
CA MET A 21 25.17 11.40 20.98
C MET A 21 24.58 11.59 19.57
N ALA A 22 25.31 11.14 18.55
CA ALA A 22 24.79 11.06 17.20
C ALA A 22 23.80 9.89 17.17
N GLY A 23 22.52 10.22 17.34
CA GLY A 23 21.42 9.26 17.34
C GLY A 23 21.48 8.38 16.09
N TRP A 24 21.59 7.07 16.30
CA TRP A 24 21.27 6.09 15.27
C TRP A 24 19.76 6.15 15.02
N VAL A 25 19.37 6.93 14.02
CA VAL A 25 18.03 6.87 13.46
C VAL A 25 17.96 5.55 12.70
N LEU A 26 17.34 4.54 13.30
CA LEU A 26 17.01 3.32 12.57
C LEU A 26 15.98 3.70 11.50
N PRO A 27 16.19 3.34 10.22
CA PRO A 27 15.16 3.53 9.22
C PRO A 27 13.97 2.67 9.63
N ALA A 28 12.83 3.31 9.90
CA ALA A 28 11.58 2.61 10.08
C ALA A 28 11.19 1.99 8.74
N THR A 29 11.37 0.68 8.60
CA THR A 29 10.83 -0.05 7.46
C THR A 29 9.31 0.00 7.57
N ALA A 30 8.67 0.84 6.76
CA ALA A 30 7.23 0.82 6.60
C ALA A 30 6.83 -0.57 6.09
N GLN A 31 6.24 -1.39 6.95
CA GLN A 31 5.80 -2.72 6.56
C GLN A 31 4.62 -2.56 5.60
N GLN A 32 4.87 -2.80 4.31
CA GLN A 32 3.87 -2.62 3.28
C GLN A 32 2.70 -3.56 3.57
N GLN A 33 1.51 -2.99 3.74
CA GLN A 33 0.35 -3.75 4.17
C GLN A 33 -0.12 -4.64 3.02
N GLU A 34 0.00 -5.96 3.21
CA GLU A 34 -0.58 -6.96 2.29
C GLU A 34 -2.10 -6.87 2.35
N VAL A 35 -2.73 -6.73 1.18
CA VAL A 35 -4.17 -6.56 1.01
C VAL A 35 -4.83 -7.77 0.37
N ALA A 36 -4.12 -8.48 -0.52
CA ALA A 36 -4.65 -9.65 -1.21
C ALA A 36 -3.56 -10.67 -1.59
N LEU A 37 -4.00 -11.87 -1.96
CA LEU A 37 -3.17 -12.91 -2.56
C LEU A 37 -3.61 -13.18 -3.99
N VAL A 38 -2.64 -13.36 -4.88
CA VAL A 38 -2.86 -13.85 -6.24
C VAL A 38 -3.24 -15.33 -6.19
N LYS A 39 -4.40 -15.67 -6.76
CA LYS A 39 -4.92 -17.04 -6.82
C LYS A 39 -4.92 -17.64 -8.21
N VAL A 40 -5.02 -16.79 -9.24
CA VAL A 40 -5.03 -17.19 -10.64
C VAL A 40 -4.24 -16.16 -11.42
N VAL A 41 -3.39 -16.62 -12.32
CA VAL A 41 -2.75 -15.81 -13.36
C VAL A 41 -2.92 -16.57 -14.66
N ASP A 42 -3.41 -15.90 -15.69
CA ASP A 42 -3.48 -16.42 -17.05
C ASP A 42 -2.87 -15.40 -17.99
N GLY A 43 -1.83 -15.77 -18.73
CA GLY A 43 -1.08 -14.85 -19.58
C GLY A 43 -0.33 -13.76 -18.80
N GLU A 44 -0.30 -12.56 -19.36
CA GLU A 44 0.53 -11.44 -18.89
C GLU A 44 -0.22 -10.54 -17.87
N ALA A 45 0.19 -10.64 -16.61
CA ALA A 45 -0.25 -9.79 -15.51
C ALA A 45 0.95 -9.26 -14.73
N PHE A 46 0.88 -7.99 -14.32
CA PHE A 46 1.97 -7.28 -13.66
C PHE A 46 1.46 -6.46 -12.48
N ALA A 47 2.29 -6.31 -11.46
CA ALA A 47 2.11 -5.30 -10.42
C ALA A 47 3.18 -4.21 -10.59
N GLN A 48 2.72 -2.96 -10.67
CA GLN A 48 3.56 -1.79 -10.52
C GLN A 48 3.60 -1.39 -9.04
N ARG A 49 4.78 -1.50 -8.46
CA ARG A 49 5.10 -1.14 -7.07
C ARG A 49 6.08 0.03 -7.11
N ALA A 50 5.60 1.24 -6.85
CA ALA A 50 6.37 2.47 -7.06
C ALA A 50 6.97 2.50 -8.48
N GLU A 51 8.31 2.50 -8.61
CA GLU A 51 9.02 2.55 -9.90
C GLU A 51 9.30 1.14 -10.50
N GLN A 52 8.91 0.07 -9.81
CA GLN A 52 9.19 -1.30 -10.25
C GLN A 52 7.95 -1.96 -10.82
N ARG A 53 8.09 -2.51 -12.04
CA ARG A 53 7.09 -3.39 -12.66
C ARG A 53 7.55 -4.84 -12.53
N ALA A 54 6.77 -5.66 -11.86
CA ALA A 54 7.05 -7.09 -11.71
C ALA A 54 5.91 -7.92 -12.29
N GLN A 55 6.24 -9.04 -12.91
CA GLN A 55 5.25 -10.04 -13.31
C GLN A 55 4.63 -10.67 -12.07
N LEU A 56 3.32 -10.92 -12.12
CA LEU A 56 2.59 -11.56 -11.03
C LEU A 56 2.60 -13.08 -11.19
N ASP A 57 2.90 -13.77 -10.08
CA ASP A 57 2.80 -15.22 -9.98
C ASP A 57 1.71 -15.65 -8.98
N VAL A 58 1.19 -16.87 -9.15
CA VAL A 58 0.23 -17.44 -8.19
C VAL A 58 0.89 -17.60 -6.82
N GLY A 59 0.19 -17.13 -5.78
CA GLY A 59 0.68 -17.13 -4.40
C GLY A 59 1.36 -15.82 -3.99
N GLU A 60 1.63 -14.91 -4.93
CA GLU A 60 2.22 -13.62 -4.62
C GLU A 60 1.26 -12.71 -3.85
N ALA A 61 1.83 -11.90 -2.95
CA ALA A 61 1.11 -10.89 -2.19
C ALA A 61 0.92 -9.61 -3.01
N ILE A 62 -0.27 -9.03 -2.92
CA ILE A 62 -0.58 -7.68 -3.38
C ILE A 62 -0.59 -6.76 -2.18
N TYR A 63 -0.03 -5.57 -2.35
CA TYR A 63 0.07 -4.57 -1.30
C TYR A 63 -0.81 -3.34 -1.59
N ALA A 64 -1.08 -2.56 -0.56
CA ALA A 64 -1.76 -1.28 -0.73
C ALA A 64 -0.95 -0.38 -1.67
N MET A 65 -1.64 0.42 -2.50
CA MET A 65 -1.09 1.27 -3.57
C MET A 65 -0.59 0.54 -4.82
N ASP A 66 -0.49 -0.79 -4.82
CA ASP A 66 -0.10 -1.53 -6.02
C ASP A 66 -1.09 -1.26 -7.16
N VAL A 67 -0.54 -1.04 -8.36
CA VAL A 67 -1.32 -0.97 -9.59
C VAL A 67 -1.16 -2.26 -10.35
N ILE A 68 -2.26 -2.96 -10.57
CA ILE A 68 -2.30 -4.20 -11.35
C ILE A 68 -2.59 -3.86 -12.80
N GLU A 69 -1.74 -4.35 -13.69
CA GLU A 69 -1.88 -4.21 -15.13
C GLU A 69 -1.94 -5.57 -15.80
N THR A 70 -2.86 -5.74 -16.73
CA THR A 70 -2.94 -6.94 -17.58
C THR A 70 -2.81 -6.51 -19.03
N ALA A 71 -2.07 -7.29 -19.81
CA ALA A 71 -2.08 -7.20 -21.27
C ALA A 71 -3.23 -8.07 -21.80
N GLN A 72 -2.98 -9.07 -22.62
CA GLN A 72 -4.03 -9.99 -23.08
C GLN A 72 -4.44 -11.02 -22.01
N GLY A 73 -3.81 -10.99 -20.83
CA GLY A 73 -4.02 -11.92 -19.72
C GLY A 73 -5.12 -11.51 -18.73
N SER A 74 -5.22 -12.28 -17.65
CA SER A 74 -6.12 -12.02 -16.53
C SER A 74 -5.49 -12.43 -15.19
N VAL A 75 -6.00 -11.85 -14.11
CA VAL A 75 -5.55 -12.18 -12.75
C VAL A 75 -6.72 -12.24 -11.77
N GLY A 76 -6.70 -13.25 -10.91
CA GLY A 76 -7.68 -13.46 -9.85
C GLY A 76 -7.06 -13.24 -8.47
N LEU A 77 -7.67 -12.36 -7.67
CA LEU A 77 -7.20 -11.95 -6.36
C LEU A 77 -8.21 -12.33 -5.28
N THR A 78 -7.71 -12.72 -4.10
CA THR A 78 -8.52 -12.92 -2.89
C THR A 78 -7.99 -12.06 -1.76
N PHE A 79 -8.86 -11.24 -1.19
CA PHE A 79 -8.57 -10.32 -0.09
C PHE A 79 -8.82 -10.97 1.27
N LYS A 80 -8.26 -10.38 2.33
CA LYS A 80 -8.38 -10.89 3.70
C LYS A 80 -9.81 -10.91 4.25
N ASP A 81 -10.69 -10.05 3.72
CA ASP A 81 -12.11 -10.04 4.09
C ASP A 81 -12.96 -11.05 3.29
N GLY A 82 -12.32 -11.85 2.42
CA GLY A 82 -12.98 -12.80 1.53
C GLY A 82 -13.52 -12.20 0.22
N THR A 83 -13.30 -10.90 -0.02
CA THR A 83 -13.59 -10.28 -1.32
C THR A 83 -12.75 -10.96 -2.40
N ARG A 84 -13.37 -11.20 -3.56
CA ARG A 84 -12.68 -11.74 -4.73
C ARG A 84 -12.81 -10.77 -5.88
N ILE A 85 -11.69 -10.49 -6.53
CA ILE A 85 -11.62 -9.62 -7.70
C ILE A 85 -10.97 -10.40 -8.84
N SER A 86 -11.57 -10.35 -10.01
CA SER A 86 -10.96 -10.84 -11.25
C SER A 86 -10.76 -9.67 -12.18
N ILE A 87 -9.55 -9.52 -12.70
CA ILE A 87 -9.15 -8.45 -13.60
C ILE A 87 -8.91 -9.09 -14.96
N GLY A 88 -9.66 -8.68 -15.97
CA GLY A 88 -9.57 -9.23 -17.32
C GLY A 88 -8.52 -8.54 -18.18
N PRO A 89 -8.50 -8.80 -19.48
CA PRO A 89 -7.52 -8.22 -20.40
C PRO A 89 -7.54 -6.69 -20.48
N ASN A 90 -6.41 -6.12 -20.87
CA ASN A 90 -6.16 -4.70 -21.12
C ASN A 90 -6.55 -3.79 -19.95
N SER A 91 -6.41 -4.30 -18.72
CA SER A 91 -6.91 -3.63 -17.54
C SER A 91 -5.82 -2.91 -16.77
N ARG A 92 -6.21 -1.84 -16.08
CA ARG A 92 -5.39 -1.15 -15.08
C ARG A 92 -6.23 -0.85 -13.86
N VAL A 93 -5.87 -1.44 -12.73
CA VAL A 93 -6.63 -1.38 -11.47
C VAL A 93 -5.69 -1.03 -10.33
N GLN A 94 -6.08 -0.13 -9.43
CA GLN A 94 -5.32 0.19 -8.23
C GLN A 94 -6.13 -0.06 -6.96
N PHE A 95 -5.48 -0.62 -5.95
CA PHE A 95 -6.07 -0.77 -4.62
C PHE A 95 -5.64 0.39 -3.73
N THR A 96 -6.49 1.41 -3.65
CA THR A 96 -6.22 2.65 -2.93
C THR A 96 -6.33 2.49 -1.42
N GLU A 97 -7.28 1.67 -0.95
CA GLU A 97 -7.43 1.45 0.49
C GLU A 97 -7.96 0.07 0.78
N PHE A 98 -7.36 -0.59 1.76
CA PHE A 98 -7.87 -1.83 2.33
C PHE A 98 -7.58 -1.87 3.83
N VAL A 99 -8.62 -1.68 4.63
CA VAL A 99 -8.57 -1.78 6.10
C VAL A 99 -9.60 -2.80 6.52
N PHE A 100 -9.14 -3.84 7.22
CA PHE A 100 -10.00 -4.90 7.72
C PHE A 100 -9.65 -5.21 9.19
N VAL A 101 -10.19 -4.40 10.10
CA VAL A 101 -10.05 -4.58 11.55
C VAL A 101 -11.46 -4.63 12.17
N PRO A 102 -12.20 -5.74 11.98
CA PRO A 102 -13.61 -5.82 12.38
C PRO A 102 -13.83 -5.65 13.89
N ALA A 103 -12.86 -6.05 14.73
CA ALA A 103 -12.94 -5.90 16.18
C ALA A 103 -12.98 -4.42 16.63
N GLU A 104 -12.42 -3.51 15.81
CA GLU A 104 -12.38 -2.06 16.08
C GLU A 104 -13.40 -1.28 15.23
N GLY A 105 -14.20 -1.98 14.41
CA GLY A 105 -15.12 -1.33 13.46
C GLY A 105 -14.42 -0.56 12.32
N ARG A 106 -13.09 -0.68 12.18
CA ARG A 106 -12.33 -0.02 11.12
C ARG A 106 -12.34 -0.87 9.86
N LEU A 107 -13.14 -0.47 8.90
CA LEU A 107 -13.36 -1.17 7.65
C LEU A 107 -13.32 -0.17 6.49
N SER A 108 -12.51 -0.44 5.46
CA SER A 108 -12.47 0.33 4.22
C SER A 108 -12.00 -0.55 3.07
N PHE A 109 -12.64 -0.42 1.91
CA PHE A 109 -12.25 -1.06 0.67
C PHE A 109 -12.46 -0.08 -0.49
N ILE A 110 -11.38 0.49 -1.01
CA ILE A 110 -11.42 1.40 -2.15
C ILE A 110 -10.53 0.84 -3.25
N VAL A 111 -11.15 0.59 -4.40
CA VAL A 111 -10.47 0.16 -5.64
C VAL A 111 -10.82 1.13 -6.76
N GLU A 112 -9.85 1.40 -7.62
CA GLU A 112 -10.00 2.25 -8.79
C GLU A 112 -9.70 1.45 -10.06
N LEU A 113 -10.68 1.36 -10.95
CA LEU A 113 -10.57 0.76 -12.28
C LEU A 113 -10.38 1.88 -13.29
N PHE A 114 -9.18 2.02 -13.85
CA PHE A 114 -8.85 3.05 -14.82
C PHE A 114 -9.31 2.69 -16.23
N ARG A 115 -9.15 1.42 -16.62
CA ARG A 115 -9.56 0.87 -17.92
C ARG A 115 -9.64 -0.66 -17.85
N GLY A 116 -10.29 -1.26 -18.84
CA GLY A 116 -10.45 -2.70 -19.00
C GLY A 116 -11.63 -3.24 -18.20
N THR A 117 -11.52 -4.47 -17.71
CA THR A 117 -12.62 -5.18 -17.08
C THR A 117 -12.26 -5.68 -15.68
N MET A 118 -13.21 -5.55 -14.76
CA MET A 118 -13.08 -6.06 -13.39
C MET A 118 -14.38 -6.70 -12.95
N GLN A 119 -14.32 -7.96 -12.52
CA GLN A 119 -15.40 -8.59 -11.77
C GLN A 119 -15.11 -8.47 -10.28
N TYR A 120 -16.09 -7.99 -9.53
CA TYR A 120 -16.06 -7.88 -8.08
C TYR A 120 -17.08 -8.81 -7.44
N ILE A 121 -16.68 -9.52 -6.39
CA ILE A 121 -17.54 -10.34 -5.55
C ILE A 121 -17.32 -9.93 -4.08
N SER A 122 -18.37 -9.40 -3.45
CA SER A 122 -18.35 -8.91 -2.07
C SER A 122 -17.82 -9.91 -1.04
N GLY A 123 -16.89 -9.45 -0.22
CA GLY A 123 -16.49 -10.06 1.04
C GLY A 123 -17.26 -9.52 2.25
N VAL A 124 -16.65 -9.68 3.42
CA VAL A 124 -17.24 -9.34 4.72
C VAL A 124 -17.40 -7.83 4.91
N ILE A 125 -16.50 -6.99 4.39
CA ILE A 125 -16.59 -5.53 4.56
C ILE A 125 -17.92 -5.01 3.99
N ALA A 126 -18.31 -5.44 2.79
CA ALA A 126 -19.56 -5.01 2.15
C ALA A 126 -20.83 -5.40 2.94
N LYS A 127 -20.74 -6.41 3.82
CA LYS A 127 -21.85 -6.83 4.69
C LYS A 127 -21.89 -6.05 5.99
N LEU A 128 -20.72 -5.79 6.59
CA LEU A 128 -20.60 -5.10 7.88
C LEU A 128 -20.74 -3.58 7.74
N SER A 129 -20.16 -3.02 6.67
CA SER A 129 -20.18 -1.58 6.37
C SER A 129 -20.27 -1.36 4.87
N PRO A 130 -21.49 -1.39 4.29
CA PRO A 130 -21.70 -1.21 2.85
C PRO A 130 -21.10 0.09 2.30
N ASP A 131 -21.15 1.17 3.07
CA ASP A 131 -20.66 2.49 2.65
C ASP A 131 -19.12 2.59 2.65
N ALA A 132 -18.44 1.60 3.24
CA ALA A 132 -16.99 1.46 3.25
C ALA A 132 -16.42 0.83 1.98
N VAL A 133 -17.26 0.31 1.08
CA VAL A 133 -16.83 -0.30 -0.19
C VAL A 133 -17.15 0.62 -1.36
N LYS A 134 -16.10 1.06 -2.06
CA LYS A 134 -16.22 1.94 -3.23
C LYS A 134 -15.37 1.41 -4.37
N VAL A 135 -16.00 1.27 -5.54
CA VAL A 135 -15.31 1.04 -6.80
C VAL A 135 -15.36 2.33 -7.61
N LYS A 136 -14.20 2.94 -7.84
CA LYS A 136 -14.07 4.16 -8.62
C LYS A 136 -13.70 3.83 -10.06
N THR A 137 -14.19 4.67 -10.96
CA THR A 137 -13.85 4.72 -12.38
C THR A 137 -13.70 6.18 -12.77
N PRO A 138 -13.09 6.52 -13.91
CA PRO A 138 -12.92 7.91 -14.34
C PRO A 138 -14.22 8.73 -14.39
N VAL A 139 -15.36 8.07 -14.64
CA VAL A 139 -16.66 8.73 -14.85
C VAL A 139 -17.68 8.48 -13.74
N ALA A 140 -17.44 7.53 -12.84
CA ALA A 140 -18.42 7.11 -11.84
C ALA A 140 -17.79 6.48 -10.60
N THR A 141 -18.52 6.53 -9.48
CA THR A 141 -18.25 5.74 -8.28
C THR A 141 -19.42 4.79 -8.03
N VAL A 142 -19.11 3.50 -7.88
CA VAL A 142 -20.06 2.46 -7.53
C VAL A 142 -19.95 2.18 -6.03
N ALA A 143 -21.05 2.41 -5.30
CA ALA A 143 -21.20 1.98 -3.90
C ALA A 143 -21.71 0.54 -3.86
N VAL A 144 -21.13 -0.32 -3.02
CA VAL A 144 -21.41 -1.76 -3.03
C VAL A 144 -22.09 -2.20 -1.74
N ARG A 145 -23.31 -2.74 -1.83
CA ARG A 145 -24.11 -3.21 -0.68
C ARG A 145 -24.30 -4.72 -0.59
N GLY A 146 -23.34 -5.50 -1.09
CA GLY A 146 -23.39 -6.97 -1.09
C GLY A 146 -23.74 -7.55 -2.46
N THR A 147 -22.89 -7.32 -3.45
CA THR A 147 -23.19 -7.61 -4.86
C THR A 147 -22.04 -8.36 -5.53
N ARG A 148 -22.38 -9.14 -6.55
CA ARG A 148 -21.45 -9.55 -7.60
C ARG A 148 -21.75 -8.73 -8.85
N PHE A 149 -20.75 -8.04 -9.39
CA PHE A 149 -20.92 -7.26 -10.61
C PHE A 149 -19.66 -7.30 -11.47
N LEU A 150 -19.85 -6.98 -12.74
CA LEU A 150 -18.78 -6.72 -13.70
C LEU A 150 -18.79 -5.22 -14.00
N ALA A 151 -17.61 -4.60 -13.99
CA ALA A 151 -17.40 -3.25 -14.48
C ALA A 151 -16.47 -3.31 -15.70
N GLU A 152 -16.77 -2.47 -16.68
CA GLU A 152 -15.96 -2.25 -17.85
C GLU A 152 -15.77 -0.75 -18.03
N VAL A 153 -14.53 -0.35 -18.27
CA VAL A 153 -14.17 1.02 -18.63
C VAL A 153 -13.39 0.93 -19.93
N ALA A 154 -13.92 1.56 -20.98
CA ALA A 154 -13.22 1.63 -22.26
C ALA A 154 -11.85 2.31 -22.05
N GLY A 155 -10.81 1.75 -22.67
CA GLY A 155 -9.53 2.43 -22.78
C GLY A 155 -9.57 3.42 -23.93
N ASP A 156 -8.87 4.55 -23.75
CA ASP A 156 -8.59 5.50 -24.84
C ASP A 156 -7.55 4.93 -25.82
#